data_AF-A0A351RSB1-F1
#
_entry.id   AF-A0A351RSB1-F1
#
_cell.length_a   1.000
_cell.length_b   1.000
_cell.length_c   1.000
_cell.angle_alpha   90.00
_cell.angle_beta   90.00
_cell.angle_gamma   90.00
#
_symmetry.space_group_name_H-M   'P 1'
#
loop_
_entity.id
_entity.type
_entity.pdbx_description
1 polymer ?
#
loop_
_entity_poly.entity_id
_entity_poly.type
_entity_poly.pdbx_seq_one_letter_code
_entity_poly.pdbx_strand_id
1 'polypeptide(L)' 'MKENIVKLEKGLGVQIPDEYAKYLNLHQGSLVDIKLDKAKDLLIISHLSESEDIVKRYMPSAERMA' A
#
# COMPACT_ATOMS: atom_id res chain seq x y z
N MET A 1 13.28 -15.69 4.19
CA MET A 1 12.67 -14.34 4.12
C MET A 1 13.76 -13.38 3.71
N LYS A 2 13.48 -12.45 2.78
CA LYS A 2 14.39 -11.34 2.48
C LYS A 2 13.93 -10.13 3.28
N GLU A 3 14.87 -9.41 3.86
CA GLU A 3 14.63 -8.21 4.66
C GLU A 3 15.45 -7.07 4.04
N ASN A 4 14.84 -5.89 3.95
CA ASN A 4 15.50 -4.69 3.48
C ASN A 4 15.26 -3.61 4.54
N ILE A 5 16.34 -2.99 5.04
CA ILE A 5 16.24 -1.84 5.94
C ILE A 5 16.23 -0.60 5.06
N VAL A 6 15.12 0.14 5.09
CA VAL A 6 14.93 1.37 4.33
C VAL A 6 14.79 2.56 5.28
N LYS A 7 15.18 3.75 4.83
CA LYS A 7 15.07 4.99 5.60
C LYS A 7 13.75 5.69 5.29
N LEU A 8 13.10 6.23 6.31
CA LEU A 8 11.94 7.12 6.15
C LEU A 8 12.37 8.44 5.49
N GLU A 9 11.63 8.85 4.47
CA GLU A 9 11.81 10.12 3.80
C GLU A 9 11.03 11.26 4.50
N LYS A 10 11.30 12.50 4.08
CA LYS A 10 10.55 13.67 4.58
C LYS A 10 9.07 13.52 4.21
N GLY A 11 8.19 13.61 5.20
CA GLY A 11 6.75 13.47 4.99
C GLY A 11 6.20 12.04 5.19
N LEU A 12 6.89 11.18 5.94
CA LEU A 12 6.48 9.82 6.29
C LEU A 12 6.41 8.84 5.10
N GLY A 13 7.05 9.18 3.98
CA GLY A 13 7.19 8.28 2.83
C GLY A 13 8.20 7.16 3.10
N VAL A 14 7.87 5.94 2.67
CA VAL A 14 8.78 4.79 2.67
C VAL A 14 9.05 4.39 1.23
N GLN A 15 10.32 4.33 0.83
CA GLN A 15 10.70 3.79 -0.48
C GLN A 15 10.58 2.27 -0.46
N ILE A 16 9.65 1.73 -1.25
CA ILE A 16 9.50 0.29 -1.44
C ILE A 16 10.61 -0.20 -2.39
N PRO A 17 11.41 -1.22 -2.01
CA PRO A 17 12.40 -1.80 -2.90
C PRO A 17 11.80 -2.33 -4.22
N ASP A 18 12.50 -2.13 -5.34
CA ASP A 18 12.03 -2.51 -6.67
C ASP A 18 11.62 -3.98 -6.78
N GLU A 19 12.36 -4.89 -6.12
CA GLU A 19 12.02 -6.31 -6.10
C GLU A 19 10.66 -6.58 -5.46
N TYR A 20 10.29 -5.82 -4.42
CA TYR A 20 9.00 -5.96 -3.72
C TYR A 20 7.88 -5.32 -4.52
N ALA A 21 8.12 -4.14 -5.10
CA ALA A 21 7.18 -3.48 -5.99
C ALA A 21 6.83 -4.37 -7.19
N LYS A 22 7.84 -4.98 -7.83
CA LYS A 22 7.65 -5.93 -8.92
C LYS A 22 6.88 -7.18 -8.49
N TYR A 23 7.19 -7.73 -7.32
CA TYR A 23 6.49 -8.90 -6.79
C TYR A 23 5.01 -8.63 -6.51
N LEU A 24 4.70 -7.46 -5.94
CA LEU A 24 3.32 -7.02 -5.65
C LEU A 24 2.62 -6.37 -6.86
N ASN A 25 3.32 -6.22 -8.00
CA ASN A 25 2.86 -5.50 -9.18
C ASN A 25 2.41 -4.05 -8.87
N LEU A 26 3.16 -3.36 -8.01
CA LEU A 26 2.92 -1.96 -7.66
C LEU A 26 3.54 -1.04 -8.69
N HIS A 27 2.76 -0.04 -9.10
CA HIS A 27 3.16 1.05 -9.98
C HIS A 27 2.74 2.39 -9.36
N GLN A 28 3.21 3.49 -9.93
CA GLN A 28 2.74 4.80 -9.50
C GLN A 28 1.22 4.90 -9.69
N GLY A 29 0.51 5.29 -8.63
CA GLY A 29 -0.95 5.37 -8.62
C GLY A 29 -1.67 4.09 -8.20
N SER A 30 -0.96 2.97 -7.98
CA SER A 30 -1.56 1.75 -7.43
C SER A 30 -2.22 2.02 -6.09
N LEU A 31 -3.45 1.53 -5.92
CA LEU A 31 -4.13 1.54 -4.63
C LEU A 31 -3.56 0.42 -3.76
N VAL A 32 -3.25 0.78 -2.51
CA VAL A 32 -2.75 -0.16 -1.52
C VAL A 32 -3.57 -0.06 -0.25
N ASP A 33 -3.76 -1.19 0.41
CA ASP A 33 -4.30 -1.29 1.75
C ASP A 33 -3.14 -1.37 2.75
N ILE A 34 -3.16 -0.50 3.75
CA ILE A 34 -2.13 -0.42 4.80
C ILE A 34 -2.78 -0.75 6.14
N LYS A 35 -2.34 -1.84 6.76
CA LYS A 35 -2.86 -2.32 8.05
C LYS A 35 -1.78 -2.32 9.12
N LEU A 36 -2.15 -1.97 10.35
CA LEU A 36 -1.30 -2.08 11.53
C LEU A 36 -1.66 -3.36 12.30
N ASP A 37 -0.75 -4.33 12.30
CA ASP A 37 -0.79 -5.48 13.21
C ASP A 37 -0.06 -5.12 14.51
N LYS A 38 -0.80 -4.64 15.50
CA LYS A 38 -0.25 -4.23 16.81
C LYS A 38 0.34 -5.38 17.60
N ALA A 39 -0.10 -6.61 17.38
CA ALA A 39 0.40 -7.77 18.13
C ALA A 39 1.84 -8.11 17.72
N LYS A 40 2.19 -7.79 16.48
CA LYS A 40 3.52 -8.04 15.90
C LYS A 40 4.34 -6.78 15.68
N ASP A 41 3.77 -5.62 15.96
CA ASP A 41 4.35 -4.30 15.67
C ASP A 41 4.74 -4.14 14.19
N LEU A 42 3.82 -4.53 13.29
CA LEU A 42 4.05 -4.52 11.84
C LEU A 42 3.06 -3.63 11.09
N LEU A 43 3.56 -2.93 10.08
CA LEU A 43 2.75 -2.40 8.99
C LEU A 43 2.74 -3.39 7.83
N ILE A 44 1.54 -3.77 7.40
CA ILE A 44 1.31 -4.70 6.28
C ILE A 44 0.75 -3.90 5.11
N ILE A 45 1.44 -3.94 3.98
CA ILE A 45 1.03 -3.27 2.74
C ILE A 45 0.57 -4.35 1.75
N SER A 46 -0.65 -4.24 1.26
CA SER A 46 -1.22 -5.16 0.26
C SER A 46 -1.66 -4.39 -0.98
N HIS A 47 -1.33 -4.91 -2.17
CA HIS A 47 -1.87 -4.38 -3.41
C HIS A 47 -3.37 -4.66 -3.49
N LEU A 48 -4.17 -3.62 -3.75
CA LEU A 48 -5.60 -3.79 -4.04
C LEU A 48 -5.76 -3.99 -5.54
N SER A 49 -6.13 -5.20 -5.95
CA SER A 49 -6.47 -5.44 -7.35
C SER A 49 -7.74 -4.68 -7.72
N GLU A 50 -7.72 -4.01 -8.87
CA GLU A 50 -8.84 -3.23 -9.43
C GLU A 50 -10.03 -4.09 -9.89
N SER A 51 -10.31 -5.23 -9.23
CA SER A 51 -11.60 -5.88 -9.43
C SER A 51 -12.71 -4.91 -9.00
N GLU A 52 -13.68 -4.67 -9.87
CA GLU A 52 -14.71 -3.62 -9.71
C GLU A 52 -15.39 -3.62 -8.33
N ASP A 53 -15.51 -4.80 -7.70
CA ASP A 53 -16.15 -4.99 -6.41
C ASP A 53 -15.35 -4.40 -5.23
N ILE A 54 -14.02 -4.29 -5.33
CA ILE A 54 -13.16 -3.72 -4.30
C ILE A 54 -13.21 -2.19 -4.36
N VAL A 55 -13.12 -1.61 -5.56
CA VAL A 55 -13.23 -0.16 -5.77
C VAL A 55 -14.60 0.34 -5.27
N LYS A 56 -15.69 -0.34 -5.61
CA LYS A 56 -17.05 0.02 -5.13
C LYS A 56 -17.21 -0.11 -3.61
N ARG A 57 -16.55 -1.07 -2.96
CA ARG A 57 -16.61 -1.27 -1.50
C ARG A 57 -15.76 -0.28 -0.71
N TYR A 58 -14.61 0.12 -1.23
CA TYR A 58 -13.64 0.96 -0.51
C TYR A 58 -13.62 2.42 -0.98
N MET A 59 -14.24 2.75 -2.12
CA MET A 59 -14.40 4.13 -2.62
C MET A 59 -15.87 4.60 -2.69
N PRO A 60 -16.72 4.47 -1.64
CA PRO A 60 -18.04 5.11 -1.64
C PRO A 60 -17.98 6.64 -1.47
N SER A 61 -16.80 7.27 -1.51
CA SER A 61 -16.61 8.68 -1.10
C SER A 61 -15.62 9.49 -1.91
N ALA A 62 -15.07 8.96 -3.01
CA ALA A 62 -14.15 9.73 -3.87
C ALA A 62 -14.84 10.92 -4.56
N GLU A 63 -16.18 10.99 -4.54
CA GLU A 63 -16.97 12.13 -5.03
C GLU A 63 -17.27 13.21 -3.97
N ARG A 64 -16.62 13.21 -2.79
CA ARG A 64 -16.82 14.29 -1.78
C ARG A 64 -15.67 15.27 -1.61
N MET A 65 -14.67 15.25 -2.50
CA MET A 65 -13.65 16.30 -2.54
C MET A 65 -13.58 16.90 -3.93
N ALA A 66 -14.57 17.74 -4.22
CA ALA A 66 -14.49 18.85 -5.15
C ALA A 66 -14.42 20.16 -4.34
#